data_AF-A0A933CT12-F1
#
_entry.id   AF-A0A933CT12-F1
#
_cell.length_a   1.000
_cell.length_b   1.000
_cell.length_c   1.000
_cell.angle_alpha   90.00
_cell.angle_beta   90.00
_cell.angle_gamma   90.00
#
_symmetry.space_group_name_H-M   'P 1'
#
loop_
_entity.id
_entity.type
_entity.pdbx_description
1 polymer ?
#
loop_
_entity_poly.entity_id
_entity_poly.type
_entity_poly.pdbx_seq_one_letter_code
_entity_poly.pdbx_strand_id
1 'polypeptide(L)'
;MPGSQSENMKLSEVIGKTSWPETKASLLWNYPDAAESLPGYEKLFYLLRDLPQSPTAMRLIIRKTFREGLDEEPLLEVVGKDGTLNKELEDFKHLNKAEDSEYGNGEVEYALEFHPWEEWLGMEIDETTQRKYTYPEILAHCLWEMSFMGFDQERILEEKREIMRRVDEIENMTAEERKQKLIPMEEVMKRMEKWNNKK
;
A
#
# COMPACT_ATOMS: atom_id res chain seq x y z
N MET A 1 -7.51 -34.91 12.31
CA MET A 1 -8.59 -33.94 12.01
C MET A 1 -8.30 -33.38 10.64
N PRO A 2 -9.26 -33.35 9.69
CA PRO A 2 -9.01 -32.69 8.42
C PRO A 2 -8.92 -31.19 8.72
N GLY A 3 -7.76 -30.61 8.42
CA GLY A 3 -7.56 -29.16 8.50
C GLY A 3 -8.57 -28.49 7.59
N SER A 4 -9.42 -27.65 8.17
CA SER A 4 -10.20 -26.67 7.45
C SER A 4 -9.21 -25.81 6.66
N GLN A 5 -9.02 -26.11 5.37
CA GLN A 5 -8.46 -25.13 4.45
C GLN A 5 -9.41 -23.94 4.52
N SER A 6 -9.00 -22.84 5.14
CA SER A 6 -9.73 -21.59 4.95
C SER A 6 -9.69 -21.29 3.47
N GLU A 7 -10.86 -21.20 2.86
CA GLU A 7 -10.99 -20.80 1.47
C GLU A 7 -10.31 -19.43 1.33
N ASN A 8 -9.34 -19.31 0.41
CA ASN A 8 -8.61 -18.07 0.18
C ASN A 8 -9.55 -17.01 -0.42
N MET A 9 -10.23 -16.27 0.45
CA MET A 9 -11.17 -15.21 0.09
C MET A 9 -10.45 -14.07 -0.62
N LYS A 10 -10.96 -13.61 -1.77
CA LYS A 10 -10.45 -12.43 -2.48
C LYS A 10 -11.20 -11.16 -2.12
N LEU A 11 -10.60 -10.00 -2.36
CA LEU A 11 -11.28 -8.71 -2.16
C LEU A 11 -12.55 -8.59 -3.04
N SER A 12 -12.54 -9.14 -4.25
CA SER A 12 -13.73 -9.21 -5.13
C SER A 12 -14.90 -9.99 -4.49
N GLU A 13 -14.60 -11.01 -3.70
CA GLU A 13 -15.62 -11.79 -2.99
C GLU A 13 -16.10 -11.07 -1.73
N VAL A 14 -15.21 -10.37 -1.03
CA VAL A 14 -15.55 -9.50 0.11
C VAL A 14 -16.54 -8.41 -0.33
N ILE A 15 -16.27 -7.73 -1.44
CA ILE A 15 -17.18 -6.68 -1.93
C ILE A 15 -18.53 -7.25 -2.40
N GLY A 16 -18.54 -8.46 -2.98
CA GLY A 16 -19.77 -9.16 -3.34
C GLY A 16 -20.65 -9.56 -2.14
N LYS A 17 -20.04 -9.74 -0.96
CA LYS A 17 -20.69 -10.15 0.28
C LYS A 17 -21.04 -8.99 1.22
N THR A 18 -20.76 -7.75 0.83
CA THR A 18 -20.99 -6.55 1.66
C THR A 18 -21.95 -5.57 1.01
N SER A 19 -22.58 -4.75 1.84
CA SER A 19 -23.41 -3.63 1.39
C SER A 19 -22.72 -2.28 1.62
N TRP A 20 -23.10 -1.28 0.83
CA TRP A 20 -22.62 0.08 1.02
C TRP A 20 -22.94 0.63 2.42
N PRO A 21 -24.16 0.48 2.98
CA PRO A 21 -24.46 0.98 4.33
C PRO A 21 -23.55 0.42 5.43
N GLU A 22 -23.24 -0.88 5.41
CA GLU A 22 -22.35 -1.52 6.39
C GLU A 22 -20.89 -1.05 6.21
N THR A 23 -20.45 -0.94 4.95
CA THR A 23 -19.11 -0.47 4.61
C THR A 23 -18.92 0.98 5.02
N LYS A 24 -19.90 1.85 4.71
CA LYS A 24 -19.95 3.25 5.13
C LYS A 24 -19.89 3.39 6.64
N ALA A 25 -20.66 2.59 7.38
CA ALA A 25 -20.63 2.64 8.85
C ALA A 25 -19.23 2.30 9.38
N SER A 26 -18.60 1.27 8.84
CA SER A 26 -17.24 0.86 9.20
C SER A 26 -16.19 1.92 8.80
N LEU A 27 -16.35 2.53 7.63
CA LEU A 27 -15.48 3.59 7.13
C LEU A 27 -15.52 4.81 8.05
N LEU A 28 -16.72 5.33 8.36
CA LEU A 28 -16.86 6.51 9.22
C LEU A 28 -16.49 6.26 10.68
N TRP A 29 -16.60 5.00 11.13
CA TRP A 29 -16.14 4.61 12.46
C TRP A 29 -14.61 4.66 12.58
N ASN A 30 -13.90 4.17 11.57
CA ASN A 30 -12.44 4.11 11.59
C ASN A 30 -11.78 5.41 11.10
N TYR A 31 -12.46 6.15 10.21
CA TYR A 31 -11.95 7.34 9.53
C TYR A 31 -13.05 8.42 9.51
N PRO A 32 -13.23 9.18 10.59
CA PRO A 32 -14.31 10.17 10.68
C PRO A 32 -14.22 11.28 9.64
N ASP A 33 -13.01 11.62 9.20
CA ASP A 33 -12.70 12.58 8.14
C ASP A 33 -13.11 12.11 6.74
N ALA A 34 -13.27 10.79 6.52
CA ALA A 34 -13.86 10.24 5.30
C ALA A 34 -15.27 10.79 5.00
N ALA A 35 -15.95 11.35 6.01
CA ALA A 35 -17.25 12.02 5.84
C ALA A 35 -17.21 13.15 4.78
N GLU A 36 -16.09 13.85 4.65
CA GLU A 36 -15.93 14.96 3.70
C GLU A 36 -15.93 14.49 2.23
N SER A 37 -15.49 13.24 2.00
CA SER A 37 -15.35 12.64 0.67
C SER A 37 -16.29 11.44 0.44
N LEU A 38 -17.34 11.31 1.25
CA LEU A 38 -18.25 10.16 1.22
C LEU A 38 -18.84 9.84 -0.17
N PRO A 39 -19.25 10.82 -1.00
CA PRO A 39 -19.71 10.53 -2.37
C PRO A 39 -18.65 9.85 -3.24
N GLY A 40 -17.36 10.15 -3.02
CA GLY A 40 -16.24 9.50 -3.71
C GLY A 40 -16.12 8.03 -3.33
N TYR A 41 -16.19 7.73 -2.04
CA TYR A 41 -16.19 6.36 -1.53
C TYR A 41 -17.37 5.54 -2.02
N GLU A 42 -18.57 6.12 -2.04
CA GLU A 42 -19.77 5.43 -2.54
C GLU A 42 -19.61 5.07 -4.03
N LYS A 43 -19.15 6.03 -4.84
CA LYS A 43 -18.88 5.80 -6.26
C LYS A 43 -17.83 4.71 -6.46
N LEU A 44 -16.74 4.75 -5.68
CA LEU A 44 -15.68 3.75 -5.74
C LEU A 44 -16.22 2.36 -5.38
N PHE A 45 -16.98 2.24 -4.29
CA PHE A 45 -17.61 0.97 -3.89
C PHE A 45 -18.41 0.34 -5.03
N TYR A 46 -19.29 1.10 -5.69
CA TYR A 46 -20.10 0.54 -6.77
C TYR A 46 -19.27 0.26 -8.03
N LEU A 47 -18.28 1.09 -8.35
CA LEU A 47 -17.35 0.83 -9.45
C LEU A 47 -16.62 -0.50 -9.26
N LEU A 48 -16.09 -0.76 -8.07
CA LEU A 48 -15.33 -1.97 -7.76
C LEU A 48 -16.18 -3.25 -7.85
N ARG A 49 -17.51 -3.15 -7.65
CA ARG A 49 -18.41 -4.31 -7.79
C ARG A 49 -18.53 -4.80 -9.23
N ASP A 50 -18.39 -3.88 -10.18
CA ASP A 50 -18.58 -4.16 -11.61
C ASP A 50 -17.25 -4.33 -12.36
N LEU A 51 -16.13 -4.01 -11.70
CA LEU A 51 -14.79 -4.06 -12.28
C LEU A 51 -14.28 -5.51 -12.33
N PRO A 52 -13.71 -5.96 -13.47
CA PRO A 52 -13.12 -7.30 -13.54
C PRO A 52 -11.86 -7.38 -12.66
N GLN A 53 -11.67 -8.51 -12.00
CA GLN A 53 -10.42 -8.77 -11.28
C GLN A 53 -9.29 -9.19 -12.23
N SER A 54 -8.08 -8.78 -11.90
CA SER A 54 -6.84 -9.23 -12.52
C SER A 54 -6.15 -10.28 -11.64
N PRO A 55 -5.55 -11.36 -12.20
CA PRO A 55 -4.77 -12.31 -11.41
C PRO A 55 -3.56 -11.64 -10.77
N THR A 56 -3.28 -11.98 -9.51
CA THR A 56 -2.09 -11.54 -8.79
C THR A 56 -1.70 -12.59 -7.74
N ALA A 57 -0.42 -12.62 -7.38
CA ALA A 57 0.09 -13.41 -6.24
C ALA A 57 -0.02 -12.64 -4.91
N MET A 58 -0.39 -11.36 -4.96
CA MET A 58 -0.46 -10.48 -3.82
C MET A 58 -1.58 -10.88 -2.85
N ARG A 59 -1.28 -10.78 -1.55
CA ARG A 59 -2.20 -10.96 -0.43
C ARG A 59 -2.31 -9.65 0.35
N LEU A 60 -3.51 -9.33 0.79
CA LEU A 60 -3.87 -8.16 1.59
C LEU A 60 -3.79 -8.47 3.08
N ILE A 61 -2.99 -7.69 3.80
CA ILE A 61 -2.87 -7.76 5.25
C ILE A 61 -3.34 -6.41 5.83
N ILE A 62 -4.24 -6.45 6.80
CA ILE A 62 -4.66 -5.28 7.56
C ILE A 62 -4.18 -5.44 9.00
N ARG A 63 -3.48 -4.44 9.53
CA ARG A 63 -3.03 -4.47 10.93
C ARG A 63 -2.95 -3.08 11.53
N LYS A 64 -2.87 -3.06 12.87
CA LYS A 64 -2.58 -1.84 13.61
C LYS A 64 -1.09 -1.79 13.85
N THR A 65 -0.48 -0.66 13.53
CA THR A 65 0.94 -0.37 13.77
C THR A 65 1.07 0.86 14.65
N PHE A 66 2.16 0.97 15.39
CA PHE A 66 2.44 2.11 16.25
C PHE A 66 3.95 2.32 16.30
N ARG A 67 4.41 3.49 15.84
CA ARG A 67 5.81 3.88 15.86
C ARG A 67 6.05 4.80 17.04
N GLU A 68 6.68 4.25 18.08
CA GLU A 68 6.98 4.99 19.31
C GLU A 68 7.77 6.28 19.00
N GLY A 69 7.27 7.42 19.50
CA GLY A 69 7.87 8.73 19.31
C GLY A 69 7.57 9.41 17.97
N LEU A 70 6.86 8.75 17.05
CA LEU A 70 6.39 9.33 15.79
C LEU A 70 4.86 9.41 15.71
N ASP A 71 4.19 8.38 16.20
CA ASP A 71 2.73 8.30 16.17
C ASP A 71 2.12 8.70 17.52
N GLU A 72 1.05 9.49 17.49
CA GLU A 72 0.28 9.83 18.69
C GLU A 72 -0.67 8.69 19.09
N GLU A 73 -1.20 7.96 18.10
CA GLU A 73 -2.08 6.81 18.28
C GLU A 73 -1.76 5.70 17.26
N PRO A 74 -2.10 4.42 17.55
CA PRO A 74 -1.92 3.34 16.59
C PRO A 74 -2.68 3.57 15.28
N LEU A 75 -1.97 3.46 14.16
CA LEU A 75 -2.52 3.62 12.81
C LEU A 75 -2.91 2.26 12.24
N LEU A 76 -3.95 2.25 11.41
CA LEU A 76 -4.29 1.09 10.58
C LEU A 76 -3.53 1.19 9.27
N GLU A 77 -2.89 0.10 8.88
CA GLU A 77 -2.21 -0.02 7.60
C GLU A 77 -2.77 -1.21 6.81
N VAL A 78 -2.83 -1.03 5.50
CA VAL A 78 -3.16 -2.07 4.51
C VAL A 78 -1.91 -2.30 3.67
N VAL A 79 -1.33 -3.49 3.77
CA VAL A 79 -0.09 -3.83 3.07
C VAL A 79 -0.28 -5.07 2.20
N GLY A 80 0.50 -5.13 1.13
CA GLY A 80 0.57 -6.27 0.23
C GLY A 80 1.75 -7.19 0.50
N LYS A 81 1.58 -8.50 0.31
CA LYS A 81 2.66 -9.50 0.33
C LYS A 81 2.49 -10.50 -0.80
N ASP A 82 3.56 -10.83 -1.53
CA ASP A 82 3.53 -11.80 -2.63
C ASP A 82 4.26 -13.13 -2.34
N GLY A 83 4.93 -13.26 -1.19
CA GLY A 83 5.80 -14.42 -0.91
C GLY A 83 7.30 -14.11 -0.93
N THR A 84 7.70 -13.00 -1.53
CA THR A 84 9.11 -12.62 -1.66
C THR A 84 9.70 -12.34 -0.27
N LEU A 85 10.87 -12.89 0.03
CA LEU A 85 11.54 -12.64 1.30
C LEU A 85 12.41 -11.38 1.22
N ASN A 86 12.55 -10.63 2.31
CA ASN A 86 13.36 -9.41 2.33
C ASN A 86 14.79 -9.65 1.84
N LYS A 87 15.41 -10.78 2.22
CA LYS A 87 16.77 -11.15 1.77
C LYS A 87 16.91 -11.40 0.26
N GLU A 88 15.81 -11.56 -0.46
CA GLU A 88 15.78 -11.81 -1.90
C GLU A 88 15.77 -10.50 -2.71
N LEU A 89 15.54 -9.35 -2.06
CA LEU A 89 15.63 -8.05 -2.71
C LEU A 89 17.09 -7.68 -3.01
N GLU A 90 17.34 -7.10 -4.20
CA GLU A 90 18.68 -6.71 -4.65
C GLU A 90 19.34 -5.67 -3.73
N ASP A 91 18.53 -4.76 -3.20
CA ASP A 91 18.92 -3.66 -2.32
C ASP A 91 18.94 -4.03 -0.84
N PHE A 92 18.54 -5.26 -0.46
CA PHE A 92 18.53 -5.73 0.93
C PHE A 92 19.86 -5.49 1.65
N LYS A 93 20.98 -5.69 0.95
CA LYS A 93 22.35 -5.47 1.47
C LYS A 93 22.63 -4.02 1.91
N HIS A 94 21.82 -3.06 1.46
CA HIS A 94 21.94 -1.64 1.81
C HIS A 94 21.02 -1.23 2.96
N LEU A 95 20.12 -2.12 3.39
CA LEU A 95 19.24 -1.86 4.52
C LEU A 95 20.00 -2.02 5.83
N ASN A 96 19.74 -1.14 6.79
CA ASN A 96 20.34 -1.19 8.13
C ASN A 96 20.05 -2.51 8.90
N LYS A 97 19.09 -3.30 8.42
CA LYS A 97 18.67 -4.58 8.98
C LYS A 97 19.18 -5.80 8.19
N ALA A 98 20.11 -5.62 7.25
CA ALA A 98 20.59 -6.71 6.40
C ALA A 98 21.22 -7.89 7.19
N GLU A 99 21.78 -7.61 8.37
CA GLU A 99 22.37 -8.62 9.24
C GLU A 99 21.35 -9.33 10.16
N ASP A 100 20.12 -8.81 10.22
CA ASP A 100 19.04 -9.41 11.01
C ASP A 100 18.41 -10.57 10.25
N SER A 101 18.70 -11.79 10.70
CA SER A 101 18.18 -13.01 10.08
C SER A 101 16.66 -13.15 10.19
N GLU A 102 16.03 -12.60 11.23
CA GLU A 102 14.57 -12.65 11.37
C GLU A 102 13.93 -11.74 10.33
N TYR A 103 14.41 -10.50 10.23
CA TYR A 103 13.94 -9.55 9.23
C TYR A 103 14.17 -10.06 7.79
N GLY A 104 15.37 -10.60 7.50
CA GLY A 104 15.70 -11.14 6.18
C GLY A 104 14.85 -12.35 5.77
N ASN A 105 14.38 -13.15 6.72
CA ASN A 105 13.46 -14.27 6.47
C ASN A 105 11.97 -13.88 6.54
N GLY A 106 11.67 -12.62 6.88
CA GLY A 106 10.32 -12.06 6.74
C GLY A 106 9.99 -11.76 5.28
N GLU A 107 8.70 -11.81 4.95
CA GLU A 107 8.21 -11.38 3.64
C GLU A 107 8.34 -9.86 3.45
N VAL A 108 8.56 -9.45 2.21
CA VAL A 108 8.52 -8.05 1.78
C VAL A 108 7.10 -7.53 1.93
N GLU A 109 6.99 -6.27 2.34
CA GLU A 109 5.73 -5.56 2.45
C GLU A 109 5.69 -4.44 1.42
N TYR A 110 4.65 -4.46 0.60
CA TYR A 110 4.45 -3.50 -0.48
C TYR A 110 3.35 -2.51 -0.11
N ALA A 111 3.62 -1.24 -0.39
CA ALA A 111 2.61 -0.21 -0.44
C ALA A 111 1.71 -0.43 -1.67
N LEU A 112 0.43 -0.11 -1.56
CA LEU A 112 -0.59 -0.55 -2.51
C LEU A 112 -1.29 0.58 -3.28
N GLU A 113 -1.04 1.84 -2.91
CA GLU A 113 -1.71 3.04 -3.41
C GLU A 113 -1.58 3.26 -4.94
N PHE A 114 -0.58 2.65 -5.58
CA PHE A 114 -0.36 2.70 -7.04
C PHE A 114 -0.68 1.38 -7.76
N HIS A 115 -1.26 0.39 -7.07
CA HIS A 115 -1.76 -0.82 -7.74
C HIS A 115 -3.10 -0.52 -8.42
N PRO A 116 -3.33 -1.03 -9.65
CA PRO A 116 -4.65 -0.97 -10.27
C PRO A 116 -5.70 -1.66 -9.38
N TRP A 117 -6.88 -1.08 -9.29
CA TRP A 117 -8.02 -1.57 -8.55
C TRP A 117 -8.45 -2.97 -9.03
N GLU A 118 -8.25 -3.30 -10.30
CA GLU A 118 -8.43 -4.66 -10.84
C GLU A 118 -7.52 -5.67 -10.14
N GLU A 119 -6.26 -5.30 -9.86
CA GLU A 119 -5.32 -6.15 -9.13
C GLU A 119 -5.69 -6.26 -7.66
N TRP A 120 -6.10 -5.16 -7.02
CA TRP A 120 -6.66 -5.17 -5.65
C TRP A 120 -7.77 -6.20 -5.50
N LEU A 121 -8.73 -6.22 -6.45
CA LEU A 121 -9.84 -7.17 -6.47
C LEU A 121 -9.38 -8.62 -6.59
N GLY A 122 -8.22 -8.86 -7.20
CA GLY A 122 -7.61 -10.18 -7.34
C GLY A 122 -6.82 -10.65 -6.12
N MET A 123 -6.49 -9.76 -5.19
CA MET A 123 -5.67 -10.08 -4.02
C MET A 123 -6.44 -10.95 -3.03
N GLU A 124 -5.76 -11.97 -2.50
CA GLU A 124 -6.31 -12.80 -1.43
C GLU A 124 -6.23 -12.05 -0.09
N ILE A 125 -7.24 -12.20 0.76
CA ILE A 125 -7.22 -11.64 2.11
C ILE A 125 -6.46 -12.60 3.02
N ASP A 126 -5.40 -12.10 3.66
CA ASP A 126 -4.61 -12.91 4.60
C ASP A 126 -5.48 -13.47 5.73
N GLU A 127 -5.20 -14.71 6.16
CA GLU A 127 -6.01 -15.39 7.17
C GLU A 127 -6.07 -14.62 8.50
N THR A 128 -5.00 -13.92 8.89
CA THR A 128 -4.99 -13.14 10.13
C THR A 128 -5.94 -11.94 10.03
N THR A 129 -6.03 -11.33 8.84
CA THR A 129 -6.99 -10.27 8.53
C THR A 129 -8.41 -10.82 8.59
N GLN A 130 -8.69 -11.94 7.93
CA GLN A 130 -10.02 -12.57 7.93
C GLN A 130 -10.50 -12.95 9.34
N ARG A 131 -9.58 -13.39 10.21
CA ARG A 131 -9.90 -13.73 11.60
C ARG A 131 -10.18 -12.52 12.49
N LYS A 132 -9.65 -11.35 12.12
CA LYS A 132 -9.66 -10.15 12.97
C LYS A 132 -10.73 -9.14 12.59
N TYR A 133 -11.06 -9.04 11.30
CA TYR A 133 -11.97 -8.02 10.78
C TYR A 133 -13.14 -8.65 10.03
N THR A 134 -14.29 -8.02 10.13
CA THR A 134 -15.47 -8.36 9.32
C THR A 134 -15.29 -7.88 7.88
N TYR A 135 -16.07 -8.43 6.94
CA TYR A 135 -15.99 -8.01 5.53
C TYR A 135 -16.23 -6.50 5.31
N PRO A 136 -17.22 -5.84 5.97
CA PRO A 136 -17.37 -4.40 5.84
C PRO A 136 -16.18 -3.60 6.39
N GLU A 137 -15.52 -4.06 7.45
CA GLU A 137 -14.32 -3.42 8.00
C GLU A 137 -13.13 -3.58 7.05
N ILE A 138 -12.91 -4.79 6.53
CA ILE A 138 -11.86 -5.05 5.52
C ILE A 138 -12.04 -4.11 4.34
N LEU A 139 -13.26 -4.05 3.79
CA LEU A 139 -13.54 -3.20 2.65
C LEU A 139 -13.41 -1.71 2.97
N ALA A 140 -13.79 -1.27 4.17
CA ALA A 140 -13.59 0.12 4.59
C ALA A 140 -12.11 0.51 4.62
N HIS A 141 -11.23 -0.34 5.16
CA HIS A 141 -9.80 -0.11 5.16
C HIS A 141 -9.22 -0.11 3.72
N CYS A 142 -9.66 -1.05 2.87
CA CYS A 142 -9.23 -1.06 1.47
C CYS A 142 -9.69 0.19 0.72
N LEU A 143 -10.95 0.62 0.87
CA LEU A 143 -11.44 1.83 0.21
C LEU A 143 -10.67 3.08 0.66
N TRP A 144 -10.36 3.18 1.95
CA TRP A 144 -9.53 4.24 2.50
C TRP A 144 -8.16 4.27 1.80
N GLU A 145 -7.44 3.15 1.80
CA GLU A 145 -6.11 3.04 1.21
C GLU A 145 -6.11 3.26 -0.32
N MET A 146 -7.06 2.64 -1.04
CA MET A 146 -7.22 2.79 -2.49
C MET A 146 -7.50 4.25 -2.91
N SER A 147 -8.02 5.06 -1.99
CA SER A 147 -8.35 6.46 -2.20
C SER A 147 -7.27 7.44 -1.72
N PHE A 148 -6.15 6.95 -1.19
CA PHE A 148 -5.10 7.80 -0.61
C PHE A 148 -4.56 8.83 -1.62
N MET A 149 -4.43 8.44 -2.89
CA MET A 149 -4.01 9.29 -4.00
C MET A 149 -5.20 9.92 -4.77
N GLY A 150 -6.41 9.83 -4.20
CA GLY A 150 -7.66 10.31 -4.77
C GLY A 150 -8.57 9.21 -5.32
N PHE A 151 -9.69 9.60 -5.94
CA PHE A 151 -10.74 8.69 -6.42
C PHE A 151 -10.72 8.46 -7.94
N ASP A 152 -9.60 8.72 -8.60
CA ASP A 152 -9.45 8.60 -10.06
C ASP A 152 -8.26 7.69 -10.38
N GLN A 153 -8.57 6.44 -10.72
CA GLN A 153 -7.54 5.46 -11.08
C GLN A 153 -6.70 5.89 -12.28
N GLU A 154 -7.29 6.52 -13.31
CA GLU A 154 -6.51 6.93 -14.47
C GLU A 154 -5.44 7.94 -14.07
N ARG A 155 -5.79 8.88 -13.19
CA ARG A 155 -4.85 9.84 -12.63
C ARG A 155 -3.78 9.19 -11.75
N ILE A 156 -4.17 8.27 -10.87
CA ILE A 156 -3.23 7.53 -10.01
C ILE A 156 -2.19 6.78 -10.87
N LEU A 157 -2.66 6.09 -11.92
CA LEU A 157 -1.79 5.36 -12.84
C LEU A 157 -0.91 6.29 -13.69
N GLU A 158 -1.38 7.50 -14.02
CA GLU A 158 -0.56 8.51 -14.68
C GLU A 158 0.59 8.99 -13.77
N GLU A 159 0.30 9.23 -12.49
CA GLU A 159 1.33 9.59 -11.51
C GLU A 159 2.38 8.47 -11.36
N LYS A 160 1.93 7.20 -11.30
CA LYS A 160 2.82 6.03 -11.34
C LYS A 160 3.69 6.01 -12.60
N ARG A 161 3.11 6.26 -13.77
CA ARG A 161 3.84 6.30 -15.05
C ARG A 161 4.91 7.39 -15.06
N GLU A 162 4.62 8.58 -14.54
CA GLU A 162 5.60 9.66 -14.45
C GLU A 162 6.74 9.32 -13.48
N ILE A 163 6.45 8.68 -12.35
CA ILE A 163 7.49 8.18 -11.43
C ILE A 163 8.39 7.19 -12.14
N MET A 164 7.81 6.18 -12.80
CA MET A 164 8.58 5.15 -13.51
C MET A 164 9.39 5.74 -14.67
N ARG A 165 8.84 6.72 -15.41
CA ARG A 165 9.57 7.44 -16.46
C ARG A 165 10.82 8.13 -15.91
N ARG A 166 10.75 8.74 -14.72
CA ARG A 166 11.90 9.39 -14.09
C ARG A 166 12.93 8.39 -13.59
N VAL A 167 12.50 7.24 -13.07
CA VAL A 167 13.40 6.14 -12.69
C VAL A 167 14.18 5.67 -13.91
N ASP A 168 13.48 5.37 -15.01
CA ASP A 168 14.10 4.95 -16.28
C ASP A 168 15.04 6.02 -16.84
N GLU A 169 14.64 7.30 -16.78
CA GLU A 169 15.51 8.40 -17.19
C GLU A 169 16.81 8.38 -16.37
N ILE A 170 16.72 8.28 -15.04
CA ILE A 170 17.89 8.25 -14.15
C ILE A 170 18.76 7.03 -14.43
N GLU A 171 18.19 5.82 -14.53
CA GLU A 171 18.93 4.57 -14.77
C GLU A 171 19.74 4.65 -16.07
N ASN A 172 19.17 5.22 -17.12
CA ASN A 172 19.78 5.32 -18.44
C ASN A 172 20.66 6.57 -18.63
N MET A 173 20.78 7.48 -17.65
CA MET A 173 21.68 8.63 -17.77
C MET A 173 23.16 8.21 -17.83
N THR A 174 23.90 8.83 -18.73
CA THR A 174 25.37 8.76 -18.75
C THR A 174 25.98 9.43 -17.52
N ALA A 175 27.24 9.11 -17.21
CA ALA A 175 27.95 9.73 -16.09
C ALA A 175 28.02 11.27 -16.20
N GLU A 176 28.15 11.79 -17.42
CA GLU A 176 28.18 13.23 -17.67
C GLU A 176 26.81 13.87 -17.44
N GLU A 177 25.73 13.26 -17.93
CA GLU A 177 24.37 13.73 -17.68
C GLU A 177 24.01 13.68 -16.20
N ARG A 178 24.39 12.62 -15.48
CA ARG A 178 24.19 12.52 -14.03
C ARG A 178 24.88 13.66 -13.30
N LYS A 179 26.12 13.99 -13.66
CA LYS A 179 26.88 15.10 -13.07
C LYS A 179 26.24 16.46 -13.34
N GLN A 180 25.61 16.64 -14.50
CA GLN A 180 24.97 17.89 -14.90
C GLN A 180 23.56 18.05 -14.31
N LYS A 181 22.77 16.97 -14.23
CA LYS A 181 21.35 17.00 -13.89
C LYS A 181 21.05 16.63 -12.44
N LEU A 182 21.90 15.85 -11.78
CA LEU A 182 21.68 15.37 -10.40
C LEU A 182 22.63 16.06 -9.43
N ILE A 183 22.22 16.10 -8.17
CA ILE A 183 23.03 16.63 -7.07
C ILE A 183 23.60 15.43 -6.31
N PRO A 184 24.93 15.33 -6.10
CA PRO A 184 25.52 14.26 -5.30
C PRO A 184 24.97 14.26 -3.87
N MET A 185 24.80 13.07 -3.28
CA MET A 185 24.20 12.93 -1.96
C MET A 185 25.00 13.67 -0.87
N GLU A 186 26.33 13.73 -0.99
CA GLU A 186 27.19 14.47 -0.08
C GLU A 186 26.91 15.98 -0.11
N GLU A 187 26.55 16.51 -1.28
CA GLU A 187 26.17 17.91 -1.42
C GLU A 187 24.76 18.16 -0.86
N VAL A 188 23.82 17.25 -1.08
CA VAL A 188 22.49 17.30 -0.46
C VAL A 188 22.60 17.37 1.07
N MET A 189 23.41 16.49 1.68
CA MET A 189 23.61 16.47 3.13
C MET A 189 24.19 17.77 3.67
N LYS A 190 25.21 18.35 3.00
CA LYS A 190 25.77 19.65 3.37
C LYS A 190 24.74 20.79 3.30
N ARG A 191 23.83 20.74 2.32
CA ARG A 191 22.76 21.74 2.20
C ARG A 191 21.74 21.60 3.34
N MET A 192 21.40 20.38 3.73
CA MET A 192 20.47 20.09 4.82
C MET A 192 21.02 20.51 6.20
N GLU A 193 22.30 20.23 6.50
CA GLU A 193 22.94 20.68 7.75
C GLU A 193 22.90 22.20 7.91
N LYS A 194 23.21 22.94 6.83
CA LYS A 194 23.14 24.41 6.83
C LYS A 194 21.73 24.93 7.05
N TRP A 195 20.71 24.20 6.59
CA TRP A 195 19.32 24.59 6.79
C TRP A 195 18.87 24.34 8.23
N ASN A 196 19.25 23.21 8.83
CA ASN A 196 18.94 22.89 10.21
C ASN A 196 19.64 23.83 11.21
N ASN A 197 20.86 24.29 10.90
CA ASN A 197 21.61 25.24 11.74
C ASN A 197 21.15 26.71 11.59
N LYS A 198 20.14 26.99 10.75
CA LYS A 198 19.55 28.32 10.56
C LYS A 198 18.21 28.51 11.31
N LYS A 199 17.69 27.46 11.93
CA LYS A 199 16.54 27.53 12.85
C LYS A 199 17.02 27.58 14.29
#